data_AF-A0A7J3ZNY3-F1
#
_entry.id   AF-A0A7J3ZNY3-F1
#
_cell.length_a   1.000
_cell.length_b   1.000
_cell.length_c   1.000
_cell.angle_alpha   90.00
_cell.angle_beta   90.00
_cell.angle_gamma   90.00
#
_symmetry.space_group_name_H-M   'P 1'
#
loop_
_entity.id
_entity.type
_entity.pdbx_description
1 polymer ?
#
loop_
_entity_poly.entity_id
_entity_poly.type
_entity_poly.pdbx_seq_one_letter_code
_entity_poly.pdbx_strand_id
1 'polypeptide(L)' 'MAKALGDELRAKIKDVCRAVLERATPSEPERQRTLEFSRRLAESLRLELLREGLDADVQIEGSVA' A
#
# COMPACT_ATOMS: atom_id res chain seq x y z
N MET A 1 8.17 -30.36 27.34
CA MET A 1 6.74 -30.00 27.16
C MET A 1 6.54 -28.51 26.91
N ALA A 2 7.08 -27.59 27.73
CA ALA A 2 6.92 -26.14 27.51
C ALA A 2 7.43 -25.61 26.15
N LYS A 3 8.51 -26.18 25.60
CA LYS A 3 9.04 -25.81 24.28
C LYS A 3 8.07 -26.13 23.14
N ALA A 4 7.46 -27.32 23.18
CA ALA A 4 6.49 -27.75 22.17
C ALA A 4 5.22 -26.86 22.16
N LEU A 5 4.75 -26.47 23.35
CA LEU A 5 3.61 -25.54 23.48
C LEU A 5 3.94 -24.14 22.89
N GLY A 6 5.18 -23.68 23.07
CA GLY A 6 5.66 -22.44 22.47
C GLY A 6 5.78 -22.51 20.94
N ASP A 7 6.16 -23.67 20.41
CA ASP A 7 6.28 -23.90 18.96
C ASP A 7 4.89 -23.99 18.28
N GLU A 8 3.91 -24.65 18.93
CA GLU A 8 2.52 -24.69 18.46
C GLU A 8 1.86 -23.31 18.44
N LEU A 9 2.04 -22.51 19.51
CA LEU A 9 1.53 -21.15 19.55
C LEU A 9 2.15 -20.28 18.45
N ARG A 10 3.46 -20.42 18.20
CA ARG A 10 4.15 -19.71 17.13
C ARG A 10 3.63 -20.09 15.75
N ALA A 11 3.34 -21.36 15.51
CA ALA A 11 2.73 -21.83 14.27
C ALA A 11 1.35 -21.19 14.07
N LYS A 12 0.50 -21.21 15.12
CA LYS A 12 -0.82 -20.57 15.08
C LYS A 12 -0.76 -19.08 14.80
N ILE A 13 0.18 -18.35 15.42
CA ILE A 13 0.39 -16.91 15.16
C ILE A 13 0.77 -16.68 13.70
N LYS A 14 1.69 -17.49 13.15
CA LYS A 14 2.09 -17.38 11.74
C LYS A 14 0.92 -17.58 10.79
N ASP A 15 0.05 -18.54 11.08
CA ASP A 15 -1.10 -18.82 10.21
C ASP A 15 -2.15 -17.70 10.27
N VAL A 16 -2.38 -17.12 11.45
CA VAL A 16 -3.23 -15.91 11.57
C VAL A 16 -2.63 -14.75 10.79
N CYS A 17 -1.33 -14.46 10.97
CA CYS A 17 -0.67 -13.38 10.25
C CYS A 17 -0.72 -13.58 8.73
N ARG A 18 -0.50 -14.80 8.25
CA ARG A 18 -0.59 -15.15 6.83
C ARG A 18 -1.99 -14.89 6.28
N ALA A 19 -3.02 -15.40 6.96
CA ALA A 19 -4.41 -15.22 6.53
C ALA A 19 -4.83 -13.74 6.52
N VAL A 20 -4.30 -12.94 7.44
CA VAL A 20 -4.53 -11.48 7.45
C VAL A 20 -3.81 -10.81 6.27
N LEU A 21 -2.53 -11.14 6.04
CA LEU A 21 -1.77 -10.58 4.92
C LEU A 21 -2.39 -10.94 3.57
N GLU A 22 -2.83 -12.18 3.37
CA GLU A 22 -3.50 -12.61 2.14
C GLU A 22 -4.78 -11.81 1.85
N ARG A 23 -5.48 -11.34 2.89
CA ARG A 23 -6.71 -10.53 2.75
C ARG A 23 -6.45 -9.04 2.63
N ALA A 24 -5.39 -8.54 3.26
CA ALA A 24 -5.06 -7.12 3.31
C ALA A 24 -4.13 -6.68 2.17
N THR A 25 -3.36 -7.60 1.60
CA THR A 25 -2.45 -7.30 0.49
C THR A 25 -3.26 -7.04 -0.77
N PRO A 26 -3.13 -5.86 -1.40
CA PRO A 26 -3.81 -5.60 -2.66
C PRO A 26 -3.39 -6.61 -3.73
N SER A 27 -4.34 -7.06 -4.54
CA SER A 27 -4.01 -7.80 -5.75
C SER A 27 -3.25 -6.92 -6.74
N GLU A 28 -2.50 -7.52 -7.66
CA GLU A 28 -1.76 -6.77 -8.68
C GLU A 28 -2.67 -5.82 -9.51
N PRO A 29 -3.88 -6.23 -9.95
CA PRO A 29 -4.80 -5.31 -10.62
C PRO A 29 -5.26 -4.14 -9.74
N GLU A 30 -5.49 -4.34 -8.44
CA GLU A 30 -5.85 -3.26 -7.51
C GLU A 30 -4.70 -2.29 -7.31
N ARG A 31 -3.49 -2.80 -7.16
CA ARG A 31 -2.27 -2.00 -7.06
C ARG A 31 -2.08 -1.15 -8.31
N GLN A 32 -2.21 -1.76 -9.50
CA GLN A 32 -2.06 -1.04 -10.77
C GLN A 32 -3.12 0.06 -10.92
N ARG A 33 -4.40 -0.22 -10.63
CA ARG A 33 -5.47 0.79 -10.65
C ARG A 33 -5.21 1.92 -9.67
N THR A 34 -4.71 1.61 -8.47
CA THR A 34 -4.38 2.61 -7.44
C THR A 34 -3.25 3.53 -7.92
N LEU A 35 -2.18 2.97 -8.48
CA LEU A 35 -1.07 3.74 -9.03
C LEU A 35 -1.51 4.65 -10.18
N GLU A 36 -2.34 4.14 -11.10
CA GLU A 36 -2.88 4.92 -12.21
C GLU A 36 -3.77 6.07 -11.73
N PHE A 37 -4.63 5.81 -10.74
CA PHE A 37 -5.46 6.84 -10.12
C PHE A 37 -4.60 7.93 -9.47
N SER A 38 -3.63 7.55 -8.64
CA SER A 38 -2.76 8.50 -7.95
C SER A 38 -1.92 9.33 -8.91
N ARG A 39 -1.42 8.74 -10.01
CA ARG A 39 -0.68 9.48 -11.04
C ARG A 39 -1.55 10.54 -11.72
N ARG A 40 -2.78 10.19 -12.11
CA ARG A 40 -3.73 11.14 -12.70
C ARG A 40 -4.05 12.29 -11.75
N LEU A 41 -4.19 12.01 -10.46
CA LEU A 41 -4.42 13.03 -9.45
C LEU A 41 -3.22 13.97 -9.30
N ALA A 42 -2.01 13.43 -9.22
CA ALA A 42 -0.78 14.21 -9.15
C ALA A 42 -0.60 15.13 -10.38
N GLU A 43 -0.86 14.60 -11.58
CA GLU A 43 -0.80 15.38 -12.82
C GLU A 43 -1.88 16.47 -12.86
N SER A 44 -3.11 16.17 -12.43
CA SER A 44 -4.19 17.15 -12.35
C SER A 44 -3.84 18.30 -11.40
N LEU A 45 -3.28 18.00 -10.24
CA LEU A 45 -2.83 19.01 -9.28
C LEU A 45 -1.70 19.86 -9.86
N ARG A 46 -0.70 19.23 -10.50
CA ARG A 46 0.40 19.94 -11.14
C ARG A 46 -0.10 20.93 -12.20
N LEU A 47 -1.05 20.51 -13.04
CA LEU A 47 -1.63 21.37 -14.07
C LEU A 47 -2.39 22.55 -13.47
N GLU A 48 -3.11 22.33 -12.38
CA GLU A 48 -3.86 23.41 -11.70
C GLU A 48 -2.91 24.41 -11.04
N LEU A 49 -1.85 23.94 -10.38
CA LEU A 49 -0.81 24.82 -9.83
C LEU A 49 -0.15 25.66 -10.92
N LEU A 50 0.15 25.05 -12.08
CA LEU A 50 0.74 25.77 -13.21
C LEU A 50 -0.20 26.85 -13.77
N ARG A 51 -1.52 26.62 -13.80
CA ARG A 51 -2.53 27.62 -14.21
C ARG A 51 -2.55 28.83 -13.27
N GLU A 52 -2.30 28.60 -11.98
CA GLU A 52 -2.17 29.64 -10.97
C GLU A 52 -0.76 30.30 -10.96
N GLY A 53 0.10 29.94 -11.92
CA GLY A 53 1.46 30.49 -12.05
C GLY A 53 2.49 29.88 -11.10
N LEU A 54 2.17 28.74 -10.47
CA LEU A 54 3.05 28.00 -9.57
C LEU A 54 3.64 26.79 -10.31
N ASP A 55 4.92 26.82 -10.63
CA ASP A 55 5.65 25.65 -11.11
C ASP A 55 6.14 24.81 -9.92
N ALA A 56 5.48 23.67 -9.70
CA ALA A 56 5.74 22.80 -8.57
C ALA A 56 5.84 21.33 -9.01
N ASP A 57 6.74 20.59 -8.38
CA ASP A 57 6.81 19.14 -8.52
C ASP A 57 5.80 18.48 -7.57
N VAL A 58 5.07 17.49 -8.08
CA VAL A 58 4.02 16.78 -7.34
C VAL A 58 4.37 15.30 -7.31
N GLN A 59 4.59 14.78 -6.11
CA GLN A 59 5.02 13.40 -5.89
C GLN A 59 3.98 12.62 -5.07
N ILE A 60 3.92 11.31 -5.30
CA ILE A 60 3.12 10.38 -4.51
C ILE A 60 4.03 9.84 -3.40
N GLU A 61 3.55 9.85 -2.16
CA GLU A 61 4.29 9.36 -1.00
C GLU A 61 3.49 8.32 -0.20
N GLY A 62 4.15 7.66 0.76
CA GLY A 62 3.54 6.69 1.67
C GLY A 62 3.44 5.28 1.08
N SER A 63 2.57 4.45 1.65
CA SER A 63 2.48 3.01 1.32
C SER A 63 1.96 2.70 -0.09
N VAL A 64 1.55 3.73 -0.84
CA VAL A 64 1.05 3.63 -2.22
C VAL A 64 2.15 3.92 -3.25
N ALA A 65 3.16 4.71 -2.87
CA ALA A 65 4.33 4.99 -3.72
C ALA A 65 5.12 3.71 -3.98
#